data_AF-L0ILS6-F1
#
_entry.id   AF-L0ILS6-F1
#
_cell.length_a   1.000
_cell.length_b   1.000
_cell.length_c   1.000
_cell.angle_alpha   90.00
_cell.angle_beta   90.00
_cell.angle_gamma   90.00
#
_symmetry.space_group_name_H-M   'P 1'
#
loop_
_entity.id
_entity.type
_entity.pdbx_description
1 polymer ?
#
loop_
_entity_poly.entity_id
_entity_poly.type
_entity_poly.pdbx_seq_one_letter_code
_entity_poly.pdbx_strand_id
1 'polypeptide(L)'
;MTIFAVALAIYLACLILHSLFRNEKYKNVAGVVCAITLLISLASLTTSMFLSFFLPFKYETKVVRIKPIYSVEDVNSINGRFVIGTGSVDQDIVYYYYVQEKEGLKLEHVSSNDVYIVESDKKPVIETVEKEPVYTISWIEEIIGVPPMKPSVTYHRLIVPKNTVKKVFDLQVRD
;
A
#
# COMPACT_ATOMS: atom_id res chain seq x y z
N MET A 1 -3.18 -12.97 -13.94
CA MET A 1 -2.91 -14.29 -13.31
C MET A 1 -3.12 -15.44 -14.31
N THR A 2 -3.37 -15.16 -15.59
CA THR A 2 -3.89 -16.16 -16.53
C THR A 2 -2.78 -16.99 -17.17
N ILE A 3 -1.68 -16.38 -17.63
CA ILE A 3 -0.65 -17.11 -18.38
C ILE A 3 0.10 -18.11 -17.49
N PHE A 4 0.56 -17.69 -16.31
CA PHE A 4 1.26 -18.58 -15.38
C PHE A 4 0.35 -19.70 -14.85
N ALA A 5 -0.89 -19.37 -14.47
CA ALA A 5 -1.85 -20.38 -14.00
C ALA A 5 -2.22 -21.38 -15.11
N VAL A 6 -2.36 -20.92 -16.36
CA VAL A 6 -2.59 -21.79 -17.52
C VAL A 6 -1.37 -22.67 -17.79
N ALA A 7 -0.15 -22.11 -17.76
CA ALA A 7 1.08 -22.90 -17.95
C ALA A 7 1.26 -23.95 -16.84
N LEU A 8 0.99 -23.60 -15.58
CA LEU A 8 1.03 -24.53 -14.45
C LEU A 8 -0.07 -25.60 -14.54
N ALA A 9 -1.28 -25.23 -14.94
CA ALA A 9 -2.38 -26.18 -15.14
C ALA A 9 -2.07 -27.17 -16.26
N ILE A 10 -1.48 -26.71 -17.37
CA ILE A 10 -1.00 -27.57 -18.46
C ILE A 10 0.10 -28.50 -17.95
N TYR A 11 1.07 -27.99 -17.19
CA TYR A 11 2.13 -28.80 -16.60
C TYR A 11 1.58 -29.91 -15.67
N LEU A 12 0.65 -29.56 -14.77
CA LEU A 12 0.00 -30.53 -13.88
C LEU A 12 -0.82 -31.55 -14.66
N ALA A 13 -1.54 -31.13 -15.70
CA ALA A 13 -2.28 -32.04 -16.59
C ALA A 13 -1.33 -33.01 -17.32
N CYS A 14 -0.16 -32.54 -17.78
CA CYS A 14 0.88 -33.39 -18.36
C CYS A 14 1.44 -34.41 -17.36
N LEU A 15 1.69 -34.01 -16.11
CA LEU A 15 2.14 -34.94 -15.06
C LEU A 15 1.09 -36.00 -14.73
N ILE A 16 -0.19 -35.61 -14.67
CA ILE A 16 -1.31 -36.53 -14.44
C ILE A 16 -1.47 -37.49 -15.62
N LEU A 17 -1.40 -37.00 -16.86
CA LEU A 17 -1.42 -37.85 -18.04
C LEU A 17 -0.22 -38.82 -18.07
N HIS A 18 0.96 -38.37 -17.65
CA HIS A 18 2.14 -39.24 -17.56
C HIS A 18 1.98 -40.34 -16.49
N SER A 19 1.41 -40.01 -15.33
CA SER A 19 1.18 -40.99 -14.26
C SER A 19 0.09 -42.00 -14.62
N LEU A 20 -0.93 -41.58 -15.39
CA LEU A 20 -2.00 -42.44 -15.88
C LEU A 20 -1.55 -43.36 -17.04
N PHE A 21 -0.74 -42.84 -17.97
CA PHE A 21 -0.18 -43.60 -19.10
C PHE A 21 1.21 -44.15 -18.75
N ARG A 22 1.27 -45.00 -17.71
CA ARG A 22 2.49 -45.72 -17.29
C ARG A 22 2.81 -46.91 -18.19
N ASN A 23 2.84 -46.68 -19.50
CA ASN A 23 3.10 -47.71 -20.50
C ASN A 23 4.58 -47.67 -20.89
N GLU A 24 5.32 -48.77 -20.74
CA GLU A 24 6.80 -48.77 -20.88
C GLU A 24 7.29 -48.25 -22.24
N LYS A 25 6.53 -48.45 -23.31
CA LYS A 25 6.86 -47.97 -24.66
C LYS A 25 6.95 -46.43 -24.78
N TYR A 26 6.22 -45.68 -23.95
CA TYR A 26 6.12 -44.21 -24.09
C TYR A 26 6.80 -43.44 -22.96
N LYS A 27 7.45 -44.16 -22.02
CA LYS A 27 8.09 -43.58 -20.83
C LYS A 27 9.11 -42.48 -21.17
N ASN A 28 9.93 -42.70 -22.20
CA ASN A 28 10.96 -41.73 -22.62
C ASN A 28 10.36 -40.48 -23.29
N VAL A 29 9.37 -40.67 -24.17
CA VAL A 29 8.70 -39.55 -24.86
C VAL A 29 7.96 -38.66 -23.86
N ALA A 30 7.25 -39.27 -22.91
CA ALA A 30 6.52 -38.52 -21.90
C ALA A 30 7.44 -37.77 -20.92
N GLY A 31 8.61 -38.34 -20.58
CA GLY A 31 9.63 -37.65 -19.80
C GLY A 31 10.18 -36.39 -20.51
N VAL A 32 10.44 -36.48 -21.82
CA VAL A 32 10.88 -35.33 -22.64
C VAL A 32 9.81 -34.23 -22.67
N VAL A 33 8.54 -34.59 -22.86
CA VAL A 33 7.43 -33.62 -22.84
C VAL A 33 7.29 -32.94 -21.47
N CYS A 34 7.44 -33.68 -20.37
CA CYS A 34 7.43 -33.10 -19.02
C CYS A 34 8.61 -32.15 -18.80
N ALA A 35 9.82 -32.50 -19.26
CA ALA A 35 10.98 -31.64 -19.15
C ALA A 35 10.81 -30.33 -19.94
N ILE A 36 10.29 -30.41 -21.17
CA ILE A 36 10.04 -29.23 -22.01
C ILE A 36 8.99 -28.32 -21.37
N THR A 37 7.89 -28.88 -20.86
CA THR A 37 6.82 -28.08 -20.21
C THR A 37 7.32 -27.41 -18.93
N LEU A 38 8.16 -28.07 -18.14
CA LEU A 38 8.82 -27.47 -16.98
C LEU A 38 9.77 -26.32 -17.36
N LEU A 39 10.54 -26.47 -18.44
CA LEU A 39 11.43 -25.41 -18.90
C LEU A 39 10.65 -24.19 -19.39
N ILE A 40 9.54 -24.40 -20.11
CA ILE A 40 8.66 -23.32 -20.57
C ILE A 40 8.01 -22.60 -19.39
N SER A 41 7.51 -23.33 -18.39
CA SER A 41 6.90 -22.70 -17.21
C SER A 41 7.92 -21.87 -16.43
N LEU A 42 9.14 -22.39 -16.24
CA LEU A 42 10.22 -21.65 -15.58
C LEU A 42 10.62 -20.39 -16.37
N ALA A 43 10.74 -20.50 -17.70
CA ALA A 43 11.03 -19.36 -18.56
C ALA A 43 9.90 -18.31 -18.55
N SER A 44 8.64 -18.74 -18.48
CA SER A 44 7.50 -17.81 -18.36
C SER A 44 7.50 -17.04 -17.02
N LEU A 45 7.93 -17.69 -15.94
CA LEU A 45 8.03 -17.05 -14.62
C LEU A 45 9.14 -16.00 -14.61
N THR A 46 10.33 -16.34 -15.13
CA THR A 46 11.45 -15.40 -15.16
C THR A 46 11.19 -14.21 -16.08
N THR A 47 10.56 -14.44 -17.24
CA THR A 47 10.18 -13.35 -18.16
C THR A 47 9.08 -12.45 -17.59
N SER A 48 8.07 -12.99 -16.91
CA SER A 48 7.02 -12.18 -16.26
C SER A 48 7.59 -11.32 -15.12
N MET A 49 8.52 -11.86 -14.33
CA MET A 49 9.24 -11.13 -13.29
C MET A 49 10.19 -10.08 -13.85
N PHE A 50 10.81 -10.33 -15.00
CA PHE A 50 11.62 -9.34 -15.70
C PHE A 50 10.74 -8.19 -16.23
N LEU A 51 9.64 -8.52 -16.91
CA LEU A 51 8.69 -7.55 -17.46
C LEU A 51 8.08 -6.66 -16.38
N SER A 52 7.75 -7.20 -15.20
CA SER A 52 7.17 -6.43 -14.10
C SER A 52 8.09 -5.32 -13.56
N PHE A 53 9.40 -5.42 -13.83
CA PHE A 53 10.38 -4.41 -13.45
C PHE A 53 10.47 -3.25 -14.46
N PHE A 54 10.33 -3.54 -15.76
CA PHE A 54 10.53 -2.55 -16.84
C PHE A 54 9.26 -1.86 -17.30
N LEU A 55 8.09 -2.45 -17.06
CA LEU A 55 6.84 -1.88 -17.53
C LEU A 55 6.45 -0.61 -16.75
N PRO A 56 5.83 0.36 -17.45
CA PRO A 56 5.41 1.59 -16.81
C PRO A 56 4.31 1.32 -15.78
N PHE A 57 4.48 1.92 -14.60
CA PHE A 57 3.55 1.85 -13.50
C PHE A 57 3.18 3.25 -13.01
N LYS A 58 2.05 3.35 -12.32
CA LYS A 58 1.61 4.54 -11.60
C LYS A 58 1.28 4.15 -10.15
N TYR A 59 1.27 5.12 -9.26
CA TYR A 59 0.79 4.91 -7.90
C TYR A 59 -0.69 5.25 -7.82
N GLU A 60 -1.50 4.26 -7.43
CA GLU A 60 -2.89 4.50 -7.06
C GLU A 60 -2.98 4.67 -5.55
N THR A 61 -3.79 5.64 -5.13
CA THR A 61 -3.91 6.04 -3.74
C THR A 61 -5.19 5.46 -3.15
N LYS A 62 -5.07 4.76 -2.04
CA LYS A 62 -6.18 4.16 -1.32
C LYS A 62 -6.13 4.53 0.15
N VAL A 63 -7.26 4.98 0.69
CA VAL A 63 -7.40 5.19 2.14
C VAL A 63 -7.76 3.85 2.77
N VAL A 64 -6.87 3.30 3.58
CA VAL A 64 -7.03 1.97 4.18
C VAL A 64 -7.51 2.01 5.62
N ARG A 65 -7.33 3.15 6.29
CA ARG A 65 -7.81 3.36 7.65
C ARG A 65 -8.19 4.81 7.86
N ILE A 66 -9.31 5.02 8.55
CA ILE A 66 -9.78 6.35 8.96
C ILE A 66 -10.11 6.26 10.45
N LYS A 67 -9.48 7.10 11.27
CA LYS A 67 -9.84 7.27 12.68
C LYS A 67 -10.30 8.71 12.91
N PRO A 68 -11.51 8.94 13.46
CA PRO A 68 -11.92 10.25 13.93
C PRO A 68 -10.98 10.78 15.01
N ILE A 69 -10.58 12.04 14.87
CA ILE A 69 -9.80 12.74 15.88
C ILE A 69 -10.77 13.50 16.79
N TYR A 70 -10.54 13.35 18.08
CA TYR A 70 -11.21 14.10 19.12
C TYR A 70 -10.25 15.13 19.70
N SER A 71 -10.75 16.34 19.91
CA SER A 71 -10.05 17.37 20.66
C SER A 71 -10.60 17.36 22.08
N VAL A 72 -9.72 17.37 23.07
CA VAL A 72 -10.12 17.62 24.45
C VAL A 72 -10.18 19.13 24.61
N GLU A 73 -11.36 19.65 24.93
CA GLU A 73 -11.58 21.07 25.15
C GLU A 73 -10.97 21.49 26.50
N ASP A 74 -10.26 22.62 26.50
CA ASP A 74 -9.92 23.32 27.73
C ASP A 74 -11.15 24.09 28.21
N VAL A 75 -11.50 23.97 29.49
CA VAL A 75 -12.79 24.36 30.12
C VAL A 75 -13.11 25.85 29.96
N ASN A 76 -12.16 26.66 29.49
CA ASN A 76 -12.22 28.12 29.44
C ASN A 76 -12.70 28.73 28.10
N SER A 77 -13.23 27.96 27.13
CA SER A 77 -13.74 28.54 25.87
C SER A 77 -15.24 28.33 25.62
N ILE A 78 -15.94 29.41 25.30
CA ILE A 78 -17.38 29.42 24.88
C ILE A 78 -17.55 28.93 23.42
N ASN A 79 -16.43 28.85 22.67
CA ASN A 79 -16.38 28.33 21.30
C ASN A 79 -15.39 27.17 21.26
N GLY A 80 -15.86 25.96 20.93
CA GLY A 80 -15.02 24.77 20.83
C GLY A 80 -13.86 24.98 19.85
N ARG A 81 -12.64 24.69 20.31
CA ARG A 81 -11.41 24.76 19.50
C ARG A 81 -10.93 23.35 19.18
N PHE A 82 -10.66 23.09 17.90
CA PHE A 82 -9.91 21.92 17.50
C PHE A 82 -8.42 22.17 17.76
N VAL A 83 -7.81 21.36 18.62
CA VAL A 83 -6.41 21.50 19.03
C VAL A 83 -5.68 20.19 18.79
N ILE A 84 -4.51 20.30 18.16
CA ILE A 84 -3.53 19.20 18.07
C ILE A 84 -2.31 19.65 18.83
N GLY A 85 -1.88 18.79 19.77
CA GLY A 85 -0.65 19.04 20.51
C GLY A 85 0.56 18.87 19.60
N THR A 86 1.56 19.71 19.77
CA THR A 86 2.90 19.48 19.20
C THR A 86 3.86 19.26 20.35
N GLY A 87 4.83 18.37 20.15
CA GLY A 87 5.92 18.18 21.09
C GLY A 87 7.11 17.56 20.37
N SER A 88 8.13 17.17 21.13
CA SER A 88 9.23 16.42 20.59
C SER A 88 9.50 15.17 21.42
N VAL A 89 9.89 14.10 20.75
CA VAL A 89 10.40 12.86 21.36
C VAL A 89 11.74 12.61 20.70
N ASP A 90 12.81 12.51 21.47
CA ASP A 90 14.17 12.28 20.95
C ASP A 90 14.58 13.24 19.81
N GLN A 91 14.19 14.51 19.93
CA GLN A 91 14.41 15.60 18.96
C GLN A 91 13.51 15.59 17.71
N ASP A 92 12.71 14.54 17.50
CA ASP A 92 11.73 14.49 16.42
C ASP A 92 10.42 15.17 16.83
N ILE A 93 9.90 16.06 15.98
CA ILE A 93 8.63 16.72 16.20
C ILE A 93 7.50 15.69 15.98
N VAL A 94 6.56 15.65 16.92
CA VAL A 94 5.40 14.75 16.86
C VAL A 94 4.11 15.54 17.06
N TYR A 95 3.04 15.05 16.44
CA TYR A 95 1.68 15.53 16.64
C TYR A 95 0.91 14.59 17.55
N TYR A 96 0.29 15.13 18.60
CA TYR A 96 -0.52 14.40 19.56
C TYR A 96 -2.01 14.64 19.33
N TYR A 97 -2.80 13.57 19.33
CA TYR A 97 -4.24 13.62 19.09
C TYR A 97 -4.96 12.49 19.83
N TYR A 98 -6.26 12.66 20.11
CA TYR A 98 -7.07 11.61 20.73
C TYR A 98 -7.91 10.88 19.70
N VAL A 99 -8.01 9.56 19.85
CA VAL A 99 -8.90 8.70 19.05
C VAL A 99 -9.79 7.87 19.96
N GLN A 100 -11.01 7.57 19.50
CA GLN A 100 -11.90 6.66 20.20
C GLN A 100 -11.44 5.21 20.00
N GLU A 101 -11.17 4.52 21.10
CA GLU A 101 -10.94 3.08 21.18
C GLU A 101 -12.07 2.42 22.00
N LYS A 102 -12.03 1.10 22.17
CA LYS A 102 -13.11 0.32 22.83
C LYS A 102 -13.50 0.83 24.22
N GLU A 103 -12.51 1.28 24.99
CA GLU A 103 -12.67 1.64 26.41
C GLU A 103 -12.73 3.16 26.66
N GLY A 104 -12.55 3.98 25.62
CA GLY A 104 -12.52 5.44 25.77
C GLY A 104 -11.62 6.13 24.76
N LEU A 105 -11.27 7.39 25.05
CA LEU A 105 -10.33 8.16 24.26
C LEU A 105 -8.89 7.78 24.62
N LYS A 106 -8.09 7.43 23.61
CA LYS A 106 -6.67 7.13 23.75
C LYS A 106 -5.85 8.23 23.10
N LEU A 107 -4.83 8.73 23.82
CA LEU A 107 -3.82 9.62 23.26
C LEU A 107 -2.91 8.81 22.34
N GLU A 108 -2.85 9.23 21.08
CA GLU A 108 -1.92 8.70 20.07
C GLU A 108 -1.02 9.84 19.57
N HIS A 109 0.07 9.46 18.91
CA HIS A 109 0.97 10.41 18.27
C HIS A 109 1.41 9.91 16.90
N VAL A 110 1.81 10.84 16.05
CA VAL A 110 2.43 10.57 14.75
C VAL A 110 3.62 11.50 14.56
N SER A 111 4.71 10.98 14.00
CA SER A 111 5.87 11.79 13.62
C SER A 111 5.48 12.83 12.58
N SER A 112 5.97 14.06 12.72
CA SER A 112 5.75 15.12 11.74
C SER A 112 6.37 14.80 10.37
N ASN A 113 7.39 13.94 10.35
CA ASN A 113 8.08 13.54 9.13
C ASN A 113 7.24 12.57 8.28
N ASP A 114 6.28 11.87 8.89
CA ASP A 114 5.51 10.79 8.26
C ASP A 114 4.03 11.15 8.00
N VAL A 115 3.66 12.42 8.22
CA VAL A 115 2.27 12.88 8.10
C VAL A 115 2.16 14.19 7.31
N TYR A 116 1.12 14.27 6.48
CA TYR A 116 0.70 15.52 5.86
C TYR A 116 -0.52 16.09 6.56
N ILE A 117 -0.48 17.38 6.90
CA ILE A 117 -1.65 18.11 7.40
C ILE A 117 -2.45 18.63 6.20
N VAL A 118 -3.74 18.31 6.15
CA VAL A 118 -4.66 18.75 5.07
C VAL A 118 -5.86 19.44 5.68
N GLU A 119 -6.04 20.71 5.33
CA GLU A 119 -7.22 21.47 5.75
C GLU A 119 -8.44 21.10 4.91
N SER A 120 -9.58 20.87 5.57
CA SER A 120 -10.83 20.44 4.94
C SER A 120 -12.04 20.96 5.71
N ASP A 121 -13.21 20.97 5.07
CA ASP A 121 -14.50 21.22 5.72
C ASP A 121 -15.06 19.94 6.42
N LYS A 122 -14.35 18.82 6.30
CA LYS A 122 -14.74 17.54 6.87
C LYS A 122 -14.44 17.47 8.38
N LYS A 123 -15.07 16.51 9.05
CA LYS A 123 -14.74 16.18 10.44
C LYS A 123 -13.27 15.79 10.55
N PRO A 124 -12.56 16.18 11.63
CA PRO A 124 -11.16 15.87 11.80
C PRO A 124 -10.92 14.36 11.88
N VAL A 125 -9.96 13.87 11.11
CA VAL A 125 -9.61 12.44 11.06
C VAL A 125 -8.11 12.29 10.82
N ILE A 126 -7.55 11.18 11.28
CA ILE A 126 -6.27 10.68 10.77
C ILE A 126 -6.56 9.54 9.79
N GLU A 127 -6.02 9.68 8.59
CA GLU A 127 -6.10 8.70 7.52
C GLU A 127 -4.76 8.00 7.38
N THR A 128 -4.78 6.67 7.22
CA THR A 128 -3.65 5.92 6.70
C THR A 128 -3.88 5.70 5.22
N VAL A 129 -2.91 6.14 4.41
CA VAL A 129 -2.99 6.14 2.96
C VAL A 129 -1.92 5.21 2.43
N GLU A 130 -2.34 4.26 1.61
CA GLU A 130 -1.45 3.36 0.89
C GLU A 130 -1.40 3.78 -0.58
N LYS A 131 -0.19 3.87 -1.10
CA LYS A 131 0.09 4.02 -2.52
C LYS A 131 0.59 2.69 -3.04
N GLU A 132 -0.26 2.01 -3.80
CA GLU A 132 0.07 0.74 -4.43
C GLU A 132 0.49 1.01 -5.88
N PRO A 133 1.60 0.42 -6.34
CA PRO A 133 1.98 0.51 -7.73
C PRO A 133 1.06 -0.40 -8.55
N VAL A 134 0.43 0.17 -9.56
CA VAL A 134 -0.38 -0.54 -10.55
C VAL A 134 0.18 -0.27 -11.94
N TYR A 135 0.03 -1.20 -12.88
CA TYR A 135 0.47 -0.90 -14.26
C TYR A 135 -0.36 0.24 -14.83
N THR A 136 0.28 1.11 -15.61
CA THR A 136 -0.40 2.23 -16.27
C THR A 136 -1.51 1.73 -17.22
N ILE A 137 -1.30 0.55 -17.79
CA ILE A 137 -2.21 -0.13 -18.71
C ILE A 137 -2.87 -1.29 -17.95
N SER A 138 -4.18 -1.22 -17.74
CA SER A 138 -4.92 -2.13 -16.87
C SER A 138 -4.87 -3.61 -17.29
N TRP A 139 -4.93 -3.89 -18.60
CA TRP A 139 -4.92 -5.29 -19.08
C TRP A 139 -3.58 -6.01 -18.85
N ILE A 140 -2.49 -5.27 -18.61
CA ILE A 140 -1.16 -5.86 -18.37
C ILE A 140 -1.16 -6.70 -17.09
N GLU A 141 -1.87 -6.26 -16.03
CA GLU A 141 -1.99 -7.01 -14.77
C GLU A 141 -2.66 -8.37 -15.00
N GLU A 142 -3.67 -8.41 -15.87
CA GLU A 142 -4.39 -9.64 -16.20
C GLU A 142 -3.48 -10.65 -16.91
N ILE A 143 -2.68 -10.18 -17.88
CA ILE A 143 -1.78 -10.98 -18.72
C ILE A 143 -0.54 -11.45 -17.95
N ILE A 144 0.21 -10.52 -17.36
CA ILE A 144 1.45 -10.82 -16.65
C ILE A 144 1.15 -11.57 -15.36
N GLY A 145 0.07 -11.21 -14.67
CA GLY A 145 -0.37 -11.88 -13.45
C GLY A 145 0.53 -11.69 -12.24
N VAL A 146 1.51 -10.81 -12.33
CA VAL A 146 2.25 -10.28 -11.18
C VAL A 146 2.13 -8.76 -11.18
N PRO A 147 1.91 -8.12 -10.01
CA PRO A 147 1.88 -6.67 -9.90
C PRO A 147 3.26 -6.07 -10.22
N PRO A 148 3.35 -4.76 -10.47
CA PRO A 148 4.64 -4.09 -10.63
C PRO A 148 5.54 -4.36 -9.42
N MET A 149 6.80 -4.74 -9.64
CA MET A 149 7.78 -4.95 -8.57
C MET A 149 8.35 -3.62 -8.08
N LYS A 150 7.49 -2.80 -7.48
CA LYS A 150 7.83 -1.53 -6.85
C LYS A 150 7.29 -1.52 -5.41
N PRO A 151 7.96 -0.83 -4.48
CA PRO A 151 7.47 -0.77 -3.12
C PRO A 151 6.16 0.02 -3.09
N SER A 152 5.19 -0.47 -2.32
CA SER A 152 4.09 0.35 -1.85
C SER A 152 4.63 1.39 -0.87
N VAL A 153 3.95 2.53 -0.81
CA VAL A 153 4.30 3.62 0.11
C VAL A 153 3.12 3.88 1.01
N THR A 154 3.32 3.78 2.32
CA THR A 154 2.32 4.10 3.32
C THR A 154 2.68 5.41 3.99
N TYR A 155 1.71 6.31 4.13
CA TYR A 155 1.89 7.57 4.85
C TYR A 155 0.58 7.98 5.52
N HIS A 156 0.68 8.94 6.45
CA HIS A 156 -0.47 9.44 7.17
C HIS A 156 -0.94 10.78 6.61
N ARG A 157 -2.26 11.02 6.64
CA ARG A 157 -2.84 12.36 6.44
C ARG A 157 -3.65 12.73 7.66
N LEU A 158 -3.38 13.89 8.20
CA LEU A 158 -4.12 14.44 9.31
C LEU A 158 -5.04 15.53 8.76
N ILE A 159 -6.32 15.18 8.66
CA ILE A 159 -7.37 16.05 8.12
C ILE A 159 -7.88 16.93 9.25
N VAL A 160 -7.73 18.24 9.08
CA VAL A 160 -8.11 19.25 10.10
C VAL A 160 -9.13 20.23 9.54
N PRO A 161 -9.89 20.91 10.41
CA PRO A 161 -10.77 21.99 9.97
C PRO A 161 -9.98 23.09 9.26
N LYS A 162 -10.63 23.78 8.31
CA LYS A 162 -10.02 24.96 7.68
C LYS A 162 -9.59 26.02 8.69
N ASN A 163 -8.52 26.74 8.34
CA ASN A 163 -7.92 27.82 9.14
C ASN A 163 -7.35 27.34 10.48
N THR A 164 -7.05 26.04 10.60
CA THR A 164 -6.33 25.47 11.76
C THR A 164 -4.84 25.75 11.63
N VAL A 165 -4.29 25.67 10.41
CA VAL A 165 -2.85 25.87 10.17
C VAL A 165 -2.57 27.37 10.06
N LYS A 166 -1.85 27.91 11.05
CA LYS A 166 -1.43 29.32 11.07
C LYS A 166 0.02 29.45 10.63
N LYS A 167 0.28 30.34 9.67
CA LYS A 167 1.63 30.77 9.32
C LYS A 167 1.99 32.00 10.14
N VAL A 168 2.74 31.80 11.21
CA VAL A 168 3.29 32.91 12.02
C VAL A 168 4.77 33.02 11.68
N PHE A 169 5.16 34.15 11.10
CA PHE A 169 6.56 34.46 10.82
C PHE A 169 6.97 35.59 11.74
N ASP A 170 7.93 35.34 12.64
CA ASP A 170 8.58 36.40 13.39
C ASP A 170 9.73 36.96 12.53
N LEU A 171 9.44 38.02 11.79
CA LEU A 171 10.45 38.74 11.03
C LEU A 171 11.16 39.69 11.98
N GLN A 172 12.23 39.23 12.63
CA GLN A 172 13.17 40.16 13.26
C GLN A 172 13.93 40.91 12.17
N VAL A 173 13.47 42.12 11.86
CA VAL A 173 14.22 43.09 11.07
C VAL A 173 15.40 43.52 11.94
N ARG A 174 16.61 43.06 11.59
CA ARG A 174 17.84 43.67 12.11
C ARG A 174 18.02 44.98 11.36
N ASP A 175 17.76 46.10 12.06
CA ASP A 175 18.22 47.43 11.66
C ASP A 175 19.74 47.54 11.80
#